data_AF-A0A821F7S8-F1
#
_entry.id   AF-A0A821F7S8-F1
#
_cell.length_a   1.000
_cell.length_b   1.000
_cell.length_c   1.000
_cell.angle_alpha   90.00
_cell.angle_beta   90.00
_cell.angle_gamma   90.00
#
_symmetry.space_group_name_H-M   'P 1'
#
loop_
_entity.id
_entity.type
_entity.pdbx_description
1 polymer ?
#
loop_
_entity_poly.entity_id
_entity_poly.type
_entity_poly.pdbx_seq_one_letter_code
_entity_poly.pdbx_strand_id
1 'polypeptide(L)'
;MADVSHRIATTTDNSQSINEHVLCRIQAYSNGIIVVEHDFNNANLVGNKFDIPPPNILKLNIFGELVSGKNFDYDNIYVYYCLDLADNWYVESSMILSGYTHTASTTSSSKYDDIVYYSHPFEFEIWYKPSPTSVDHELPRMPKIYFQIFSLDSWGRHRIEDYTYIDIPSSPGSQLITDLYFFIFFTQFN
;
A
#
# COMPACT_ATOMS: atom_id res chain seq x y z
N MET A 1 9.33 -20.00 6.26
CA MET A 1 9.25 -19.69 4.82
C MET A 1 10.69 -19.57 4.32
N ALA A 2 11.05 -20.13 3.15
CA ALA A 2 12.40 -20.02 2.62
C ALA A 2 12.54 -18.75 1.77
N ASP A 3 13.72 -18.14 1.74
CA ASP A 3 14.01 -17.03 0.85
C ASP A 3 14.00 -17.54 -0.61
N VAL A 4 13.37 -16.80 -1.51
CA VAL A 4 13.20 -17.19 -2.91
C VAL A 4 13.73 -16.09 -3.81
N SER A 5 14.62 -16.43 -4.74
CA SER A 5 15.10 -15.50 -5.77
C SER A 5 14.62 -15.93 -7.15
N HIS A 6 14.00 -14.99 -7.86
CA HIS A 6 13.61 -15.14 -9.25
C HIS A 6 14.36 -14.12 -10.12
N ARG A 7 14.59 -14.50 -11.39
CA ARG A 7 15.15 -13.60 -12.40
C ARG A 7 14.09 -13.41 -13.48
N ILE A 8 13.84 -12.16 -13.84
CA ILE A 8 13.03 -11.83 -15.01
C ILE A 8 14.00 -11.54 -16.14
N ALA A 9 13.89 -12.30 -17.22
CA ALA A 9 14.74 -12.15 -18.40
C ALA A 9 13.89 -12.02 -19.66
N THR A 10 14.45 -11.30 -20.64
CA THR A 10 13.92 -11.24 -22.01
C THR A 10 14.91 -11.84 -22.97
N THR A 11 14.40 -12.36 -24.07
CA THR A 11 15.22 -12.98 -25.10
C THR A 11 15.09 -12.19 -26.38
N THR A 12 16.21 -11.75 -26.95
CA THR A 12 16.23 -11.16 -28.28
C THR A 12 16.69 -12.21 -29.28
N ASP A 13 15.87 -12.46 -30.30
CA ASP A 13 16.19 -13.41 -31.38
C ASP A 13 16.82 -12.64 -32.54
N ASN A 14 18.14 -12.54 -32.54
CA ASN A 14 18.88 -12.17 -33.74
C ASN A 14 19.23 -13.48 -34.45
N SER A 15 19.00 -13.55 -35.76
CA SER A 15 18.96 -14.76 -36.61
C SER A 15 20.17 -15.71 -36.60
N GLN A 16 21.11 -15.59 -35.65
CA GLN A 16 22.18 -16.56 -35.36
C GLN A 16 22.50 -16.77 -33.86
N SER A 17 21.84 -16.12 -32.88
CA SER A 17 22.03 -16.43 -31.44
C SER A 17 20.88 -15.92 -30.54
N ILE A 18 20.44 -16.78 -29.62
CA ILE A 18 19.49 -16.44 -28.56
C ILE A 18 20.28 -15.80 -27.40
N ASN A 19 20.17 -14.48 -27.23
CA ASN A 19 20.78 -13.78 -26.10
C ASN A 19 19.73 -13.58 -25.00
N GLU A 20 19.99 -14.14 -23.82
CA GLU A 20 19.18 -13.93 -22.61
C GLU A 20 19.68 -12.66 -21.89
N HIS A 21 18.78 -11.70 -21.70
CA HIS A 21 19.05 -10.47 -20.97
C HIS A 21 18.21 -10.43 -19.70
N VAL A 22 18.87 -10.41 -18.54
CA VAL A 22 18.20 -10.26 -17.26
C VAL A 22 17.78 -8.79 -17.12
N LEU A 23 16.48 -8.54 -16.91
CA LEU A 23 15.92 -7.20 -16.71
C LEU A 23 15.96 -6.79 -15.23
N CYS A 24 15.57 -7.71 -14.36
CA CYS A 24 15.64 -7.51 -12.91
C CYS A 24 15.74 -8.83 -12.16
N ARG A 25 16.23 -8.76 -10.93
CA ARG A 25 16.19 -9.85 -9.96
C ARG A 25 15.20 -9.48 -8.88
N ILE A 26 14.28 -10.41 -8.60
CA ILE A 26 13.33 -10.30 -7.51
C ILE A 26 13.79 -11.26 -6.41
N GLN A 27 13.99 -10.74 -5.21
CA GLN A 27 14.31 -11.52 -4.03
C GLN A 27 13.19 -11.33 -3.02
N ALA A 28 12.47 -12.42 -2.74
CA ALA A 28 11.47 -12.48 -1.69
C ALA A 28 12.11 -13.12 -0.46
N TYR A 29 12.17 -12.37 0.63
CA TYR A 29 12.71 -12.83 1.90
C TYR A 29 11.60 -13.37 2.78
N SER A 30 11.97 -14.29 3.66
CA SER A 30 11.12 -14.94 4.65
C SER A 30 10.47 -13.99 5.67
N ASN A 31 10.96 -12.76 5.76
CA ASN A 31 10.39 -11.67 6.56
C ASN A 31 9.35 -10.82 5.78
N GLY A 32 8.97 -11.22 4.57
CA GLY A 32 7.97 -10.52 3.76
C GLY A 32 8.51 -9.35 2.93
N ILE A 33 9.81 -9.07 2.99
CA ILE A 33 10.44 -8.05 2.14
C ILE A 33 10.61 -8.61 0.73
N ILE A 34 10.21 -7.85 -0.28
CA ILE A 34 10.50 -8.12 -1.69
C ILE A 34 11.44 -7.03 -2.18
N VAL A 35 12.66 -7.41 -2.57
CA VAL A 35 13.64 -6.52 -3.20
C VAL A 35 13.65 -6.76 -4.70
N VAL A 36 13.55 -5.70 -5.47
CA VAL A 36 13.68 -5.72 -6.93
C VAL A 36 14.94 -4.96 -7.32
N GLU A 37 15.95 -5.67 -7.80
CA GLU A 37 17.18 -5.08 -8.33
C GLU A 37 17.07 -4.99 -9.85
N HIS A 38 17.07 -3.77 -10.40
CA HIS A 38 17.10 -3.54 -11.84
C HIS A 38 18.52 -3.71 -12.40
N ASP A 39 18.64 -4.36 -13.57
CA ASP A 39 19.90 -4.41 -14.31
C ASP A 39 20.00 -3.21 -15.26
N PHE A 40 20.60 -2.11 -14.78
CA PHE A 40 20.76 -0.88 -15.54
C PHE A 40 21.61 -1.03 -16.80
N ASN A 41 22.40 -2.11 -16.94
CA ASN A 41 23.19 -2.36 -18.15
C ASN A 41 22.31 -2.72 -19.36
N ASN A 42 21.06 -3.13 -19.09
CA ASN A 42 20.07 -3.53 -20.10
C ASN A 42 18.91 -2.51 -20.22
N ALA A 43 19.12 -1.25 -19.82
CA ALA A 43 18.09 -0.20 -19.86
C ALA A 43 17.44 -0.02 -21.25
N ASN A 44 18.16 -0.32 -22.34
CA ASN A 44 17.63 -0.28 -23.70
C ASN A 44 16.67 -1.43 -24.06
N LEU A 45 16.59 -2.48 -23.23
CA LEU A 45 15.71 -3.65 -23.42
C LEU A 45 14.44 -3.58 -22.58
N VAL A 46 14.46 -2.75 -21.53
CA VAL A 46 13.25 -2.30 -20.84
C VAL A 46 12.63 -1.25 -21.77
N GLY A 47 11.55 -1.59 -22.47
CA GLY A 47 10.87 -0.61 -23.33
C GLY A 47 10.45 0.63 -22.54
N ASN A 48 10.13 1.73 -23.22
CA ASN A 48 9.64 2.99 -22.63
C ASN A 48 8.23 2.88 -22.00
N LYS A 49 7.85 1.70 -21.50
CA LYS A 49 6.52 1.38 -20.96
C LYS A 49 6.47 1.45 -19.44
N PHE A 50 7.61 1.56 -18.76
CA PHE A 50 7.66 1.78 -17.32
C PHE A 50 7.75 3.27 -17.05
N ASP A 51 6.84 3.78 -16.23
CA ASP A 51 6.86 5.17 -15.79
C ASP A 51 7.96 5.36 -14.75
N ILE A 52 9.07 5.94 -15.19
CA ILE A 52 10.21 6.28 -14.35
C ILE A 52 9.97 7.68 -13.78
N PRO A 53 9.99 7.87 -12.45
CA PRO A 53 9.85 9.19 -11.87
C PRO A 53 10.97 10.12 -12.34
N PRO A 54 10.71 11.43 -12.50
CA PRO A 54 11.76 12.39 -12.81
C PRO A 54 12.85 12.42 -11.71
N PRO A 55 14.08 12.87 -12.03
CA PRO A 55 15.15 12.97 -11.04
C PRO A 55 14.73 13.81 -9.82
N ASN A 56 15.17 13.38 -8.63
CA ASN A 56 14.84 13.99 -7.33
C ASN A 56 13.35 13.93 -6.97
N ILE A 57 12.60 12.99 -7.54
CA ILE A 57 11.22 12.71 -7.17
C ILE A 57 11.11 11.25 -6.76
N LEU A 58 10.54 11.01 -5.59
CA LEU A 58 10.18 9.67 -5.13
C LEU A 58 8.74 9.39 -5.53
N LYS A 59 8.50 8.27 -6.20
CA LYS A 59 7.15 7.73 -6.44
C LYS A 59 6.91 6.56 -5.49
N LEU A 60 5.81 6.60 -4.74
CA LEU A 60 5.38 5.54 -3.84
C LEU A 60 3.98 5.07 -4.25
N ASN A 61 3.87 3.79 -4.61
CA ASN A 61 2.57 3.14 -4.76
C ASN A 61 2.28 2.34 -3.50
N ILE A 62 1.19 2.66 -2.82
CA ILE A 62 0.73 2.07 -1.58
C ILE A 62 -0.48 1.23 -1.92
N PHE A 63 -0.44 -0.03 -1.52
CA PHE A 63 -1.55 -0.94 -1.67
C PHE A 63 -1.85 -1.51 -0.31
N GLY A 64 -3.13 -1.57 0.03
CA GLY A 64 -3.54 -2.17 1.29
C GLY A 64 -4.87 -2.84 1.21
N GLU A 65 -5.17 -3.60 2.26
CA GLU A 65 -6.45 -4.25 2.46
C GLU A 65 -6.91 -4.01 3.90
N LEU A 66 -8.10 -3.44 4.06
CA LEU A 66 -8.83 -3.51 5.31
C LEU A 66 -9.41 -4.92 5.41
N VAL A 67 -8.83 -5.75 6.27
CA VAL A 67 -9.14 -7.18 6.34
C VAL A 67 -10.35 -7.40 7.22
N SER A 68 -10.28 -6.95 8.48
CA SER A 68 -11.33 -7.17 9.47
C SER A 68 -11.29 -6.14 10.60
N GLY A 69 -12.37 -6.03 11.35
CA GLY A 69 -12.40 -5.37 12.65
C GLY A 69 -13.05 -6.28 13.70
N LYS A 70 -12.96 -5.94 14.99
CA LYS A 70 -13.55 -6.77 16.04
C LYS A 70 -14.13 -5.97 17.19
N ASN A 71 -15.06 -6.60 17.92
CA ASN A 71 -15.61 -6.13 19.18
C ASN A 71 -16.22 -4.72 19.12
N PHE A 72 -16.87 -4.37 18.00
CA PHE A 72 -17.67 -3.15 17.90
C PHE A 72 -18.99 -3.29 18.67
N ASP A 73 -19.53 -2.17 19.17
CA ASP A 73 -20.74 -2.18 20.01
C ASP A 73 -21.99 -2.52 19.19
N TYR A 74 -21.99 -2.15 17.90
CA TYR A 74 -23.12 -2.32 17.00
C TYR A 74 -22.78 -3.19 15.76
N ASP A 75 -23.82 -3.52 14.99
CA ASP A 75 -23.73 -4.31 13.76
C ASP A 75 -23.79 -3.43 12.51
N ASN A 76 -23.57 -4.01 11.32
CA ASN A 76 -23.52 -3.35 10.02
C ASN A 76 -22.45 -2.26 10.01
N ILE A 77 -21.21 -2.69 10.17
CA ILE A 77 -20.05 -1.82 10.28
C ILE A 77 -19.48 -1.50 8.91
N TYR A 78 -19.08 -0.26 8.70
CA TYR A 78 -18.29 0.17 7.55
C TYR A 78 -17.23 1.18 7.98
N VAL A 79 -16.15 1.27 7.20
CA VAL A 79 -15.01 2.14 7.52
C VAL A 79 -14.87 3.20 6.44
N TYR A 80 -14.78 4.46 6.86
CA TYR A 80 -14.24 5.54 6.04
C TYR A 80 -12.73 5.62 6.25
N TYR A 81 -11.98 5.73 5.18
CA TYR A 81 -10.54 5.96 5.25
C TYR A 81 -10.14 7.17 4.40
N CYS A 82 -9.13 7.92 4.84
CA CYS A 82 -8.54 8.99 4.04
C CYS A 82 -7.04 9.14 4.26
N LEU A 83 -6.32 9.42 3.17
CA LEU A 83 -4.89 9.72 3.17
C LEU A 83 -4.68 11.22 3.31
N ASP A 84 -3.97 11.61 4.37
CA ASP A 84 -3.50 12.96 4.64
C ASP A 84 -2.02 13.08 4.28
N LEU A 85 -1.71 14.00 3.37
CA LEU A 85 -0.36 14.18 2.85
C LEU A 85 0.47 15.07 3.78
N ALA A 86 1.69 14.64 4.08
CA ALA A 86 2.67 15.49 4.77
C ALA A 86 3.31 16.51 3.80
N ASP A 87 4.10 17.43 4.34
CA ASP A 87 4.78 18.45 3.53
C ASP A 87 5.61 17.83 2.40
N ASN A 88 5.54 18.46 1.23
CA ASN A 88 6.23 18.07 0.00
C ASN A 88 5.78 16.74 -0.63
N TRP A 89 4.78 16.07 -0.04
CA TRP A 89 4.04 15.02 -0.72
C TRP A 89 2.92 15.61 -1.57
N TYR A 90 2.64 15.00 -2.72
CA TYR A 90 1.58 15.42 -3.61
C TYR A 90 1.02 14.23 -4.39
N VAL A 91 -0.14 14.45 -4.99
CA VAL A 91 -0.77 13.52 -5.94
C VAL A 91 -1.07 14.23 -7.25
N GLU A 92 -1.30 13.45 -8.30
CA GLU A 92 -1.84 13.99 -9.53
C GLU A 92 -3.30 14.43 -9.33
N SER A 93 -3.71 15.47 -10.06
CA SER A 93 -4.93 16.26 -9.77
C SER A 93 -6.26 15.47 -9.80
N SER A 94 -6.29 14.24 -10.30
CA SER A 94 -7.50 13.41 -10.43
C SER A 94 -7.60 12.30 -9.39
N MET A 95 -6.62 12.18 -8.50
CA MET A 95 -6.54 11.05 -7.60
C MET A 95 -7.48 11.17 -6.39
N ILE A 96 -8.18 10.09 -6.07
CA ILE A 96 -9.05 9.99 -4.91
C ILE A 96 -8.24 9.49 -3.71
N LEU A 97 -8.19 10.29 -2.64
CA LEU A 97 -7.42 9.99 -1.42
C LEU A 97 -8.28 9.46 -0.28
N SER A 98 -9.53 9.12 -0.52
CA SER A 98 -10.46 8.65 0.51
C SER A 98 -11.49 7.69 -0.04
N GLY A 99 -12.00 6.79 0.79
CA GLY A 99 -13.03 5.84 0.38
C GLY A 99 -13.83 5.32 1.56
N TYR A 100 -14.83 4.51 1.22
CA TYR A 100 -15.64 3.76 2.17
C TYR A 100 -15.54 2.28 1.83
N THR A 101 -15.47 1.44 2.86
CA THR A 101 -15.74 0.00 2.68
C THR A 101 -17.23 -0.22 2.39
N HIS A 102 -17.56 -1.44 1.98
CA HIS A 102 -18.94 -1.89 2.09
C HIS A 102 -19.34 -2.02 3.57
N THR A 103 -20.65 -2.02 3.81
CA THR A 103 -21.22 -2.35 5.12
C THR A 103 -21.21 -3.87 5.32
N ALA A 104 -20.55 -4.32 6.39
CA ALA A 104 -20.38 -5.73 6.72
C ALA A 104 -21.03 -6.03 8.08
N SER A 105 -21.66 -7.21 8.18
CA SER A 105 -22.28 -7.66 9.41
C SER A 105 -21.29 -8.38 10.32
N THR A 106 -21.49 -8.26 11.62
CA THR A 106 -20.70 -8.91 12.67
C THR A 106 -20.97 -10.40 12.69
N THR A 107 -19.88 -11.17 12.61
CA THR A 107 -19.87 -12.60 12.80
C THR A 107 -19.57 -12.90 14.26
N SER A 108 -20.62 -13.09 15.06
CA SER A 108 -20.47 -13.39 16.48
C SER A 108 -20.17 -14.86 16.74
N SER A 109 -19.32 -15.13 17.73
CA SER A 109 -18.98 -16.50 18.15
C SER A 109 -18.99 -16.64 19.66
N SER A 110 -19.60 -17.72 20.19
CA SER A 110 -19.66 -17.94 21.64
C SER A 110 -18.31 -18.26 22.30
N LYS A 111 -17.23 -18.42 21.52
CA LYS A 111 -15.89 -18.77 22.00
C LYS A 111 -14.80 -17.77 21.58
N TYR A 112 -15.09 -16.87 20.65
CA TYR A 112 -14.10 -15.97 20.06
C TYR A 112 -14.63 -14.54 20.07
N ASP A 113 -13.74 -13.59 19.76
CA ASP A 113 -14.11 -12.20 19.53
C ASP A 113 -15.16 -12.11 18.41
N ASP A 114 -16.02 -11.10 18.51
CA ASP A 114 -17.00 -10.77 17.48
C ASP A 114 -16.25 -10.07 16.34
N ILE A 115 -16.27 -10.62 15.13
CA ILE A 115 -15.43 -10.15 14.01
C ILE A 115 -16.30 -9.65 12.86
N VAL A 116 -15.92 -8.52 12.28
CA VAL A 116 -16.43 -7.99 11.01
C VAL A 116 -15.37 -8.17 9.95
N TYR A 117 -15.69 -8.79 8.82
CA TYR A 117 -14.77 -8.97 7.70
C TYR A 117 -15.08 -7.97 6.59
N TYR A 118 -14.08 -7.19 6.17
CA TYR A 118 -14.25 -6.17 5.13
C TYR A 118 -13.64 -6.59 3.79
N SER A 119 -12.54 -7.35 3.80
CA SER A 119 -11.79 -7.75 2.59
C SER A 119 -11.73 -6.65 1.52
N HIS A 120 -11.43 -5.42 1.96
CA HIS A 120 -11.58 -4.23 1.14
C HIS A 120 -10.22 -3.69 0.72
N PRO A 121 -9.83 -3.84 -0.56
CA PRO A 121 -8.58 -3.30 -1.05
C PRO A 121 -8.68 -1.78 -1.25
N PHE A 122 -7.58 -1.09 -0.98
CA PHE A 122 -7.38 0.32 -1.31
C PHE A 122 -5.98 0.53 -1.90
N GLU A 123 -5.83 1.58 -2.70
CA GLU A 123 -4.59 1.91 -3.38
C GLU A 123 -4.37 3.42 -3.38
N PHE A 124 -3.12 3.82 -3.16
CA PHE A 124 -2.69 5.19 -3.33
C PHE A 124 -1.38 5.30 -4.12
N GLU A 125 -1.33 6.17 -5.13
CA GLU A 125 -0.11 6.62 -5.79
C GLU A 125 0.25 8.02 -5.29
N ILE A 126 1.39 8.17 -4.63
CA ILE A 126 1.83 9.46 -4.11
C ILE A 126 3.27 9.76 -4.50
N TRP A 127 3.57 11.05 -4.55
CA TRP A 127 4.83 11.57 -5.03
C TRP A 127 5.45 12.48 -3.98
N TYR A 128 6.77 12.41 -3.84
CA TYR A 128 7.52 13.27 -2.92
C TYR A 128 8.63 14.00 -3.65
N LYS A 129 8.69 15.32 -3.46
CA LYS A 129 9.73 16.17 -4.03
C LYS A 129 10.41 16.97 -2.91
N PRO A 130 11.67 16.68 -2.53
CA PRO A 130 12.36 17.41 -1.48
C PRO A 130 12.35 18.93 -1.73
N SER A 131 12.22 19.71 -0.66
CA SER A 131 12.40 21.16 -0.74
C SER A 131 13.85 21.48 -1.12
N PRO A 132 14.12 22.49 -1.97
CA PRO A 132 15.49 22.91 -2.27
C PRO A 132 16.26 23.42 -1.03
N THR A 133 15.56 23.68 0.08
CA THR A 133 16.16 24.12 1.35
C THR A 133 16.30 22.99 2.38
N SER A 134 15.90 21.75 2.07
CA SER A 134 16.07 20.64 3.00
C SER A 134 17.55 20.36 3.24
N VAL A 135 17.92 20.09 4.48
CA VAL A 135 19.28 19.65 4.80
C VAL A 135 19.49 18.26 4.20
N ASP A 136 20.65 18.02 3.58
CA ASP A 136 21.02 16.67 3.13
C ASP A 136 20.83 15.70 4.31
N HIS A 137 20.09 14.61 4.07
CA HIS A 137 19.74 13.54 5.02
C HIS A 137 18.52 13.76 5.95
N GLU A 138 17.71 14.80 5.79
CA GLU A 138 16.42 14.87 6.49
C GLU A 138 15.42 13.87 5.90
N LEU A 139 14.94 12.92 6.72
CA LEU A 139 13.94 11.95 6.29
C LEU A 139 12.58 12.64 6.12
N PRO A 140 11.85 12.38 5.02
CA PRO A 140 10.51 12.92 4.86
C PRO A 140 9.59 12.47 6.00
N ARG A 141 8.76 13.38 6.49
CA ARG A 141 7.62 13.01 7.30
C ARG A 141 6.68 12.15 6.45
N MET A 142 6.29 10.99 6.96
CA MET A 142 5.37 10.10 6.24
C MET A 142 3.94 10.66 6.25
N PRO A 143 3.19 10.50 5.15
CA PRO A 143 1.74 10.71 5.13
C PRO A 143 1.01 9.78 6.11
N LYS A 144 -0.24 10.13 6.43
CA LYS A 144 -1.08 9.39 7.37
C LYS A 144 -2.33 8.85 6.73
N ILE A 145 -2.73 7.64 7.09
CA ILE A 145 -4.06 7.12 6.77
C ILE A 145 -4.91 7.20 8.03
N TYR A 146 -6.01 7.94 7.95
CA TYR A 146 -7.02 8.03 8.98
C TYR A 146 -8.14 7.04 8.70
N PHE A 147 -8.68 6.45 9.75
CA PHE A 147 -9.80 5.51 9.70
C PHE A 147 -10.88 5.98 10.67
N GLN A 148 -12.11 6.06 10.18
CA GLN A 148 -13.30 6.30 10.98
C GLN A 148 -14.28 5.15 10.78
N ILE A 149 -14.61 4.46 11.86
CA ILE A 149 -15.44 3.27 11.85
C ILE A 149 -16.86 3.66 12.22
N PHE A 150 -17.83 3.17 11.46
CA PHE A 150 -19.24 3.50 11.62
C PHE A 150 -20.11 2.26 11.71
N SER A 151 -21.19 2.34 12.48
CA SER A 151 -22.31 1.40 12.41
C SER A 151 -23.53 2.01 11.71
N LEU A 152 -24.34 1.16 11.10
CA LEU A 152 -25.60 1.53 10.45
C LEU A 152 -26.77 0.75 11.06
N ASP A 153 -27.73 1.47 11.64
CA ASP A 153 -28.94 0.83 12.14
C ASP A 153 -30.07 0.73 11.11
N SER A 154 -31.11 -0.02 11.46
CA SER A 154 -32.29 -0.24 10.60
C SER A 154 -33.12 1.01 10.32
N TRP A 155 -32.83 2.15 10.96
CA TRP A 155 -33.46 3.44 10.68
C TRP A 155 -32.56 4.34 9.82
N GLY A 156 -31.45 3.81 9.30
CA GLY A 156 -30.50 4.55 8.47
C GLY A 156 -29.65 5.53 9.26
N ARG A 157 -29.55 5.38 10.59
CA ARG A 157 -28.70 6.26 11.42
C ARG A 157 -27.28 5.70 11.44
N HIS A 158 -26.33 6.59 11.17
CA HIS A 158 -24.90 6.33 11.22
C HIS A 158 -24.35 6.76 12.58
N ARG A 159 -23.55 5.91 13.24
CA ARG A 159 -22.84 6.24 14.48
C ARG A 159 -21.37 5.95 14.32
N ILE A 160 -20.52 6.73 14.99
CA ILE A 160 -19.09 6.47 15.06
C ILE A 160 -18.87 5.40 16.13
N GLU A 161 -18.27 4.28 15.74
CA GLU A 161 -17.81 3.23 16.66
C GLU A 161 -16.40 3.55 17.16
N ASP A 162 -15.52 3.99 16.26
CA ASP A 162 -14.12 4.25 16.60
C ASP A 162 -13.43 5.19 15.59
N TYR A 163 -12.25 5.67 15.96
CA TYR A 163 -11.38 6.51 15.15
C TYR A 163 -9.91 6.20 15.42
N THR A 164 -9.14 5.93 14.37
CA THR A 164 -7.71 5.67 14.50
C THR A 164 -6.93 6.14 13.27
N TYR A 165 -5.61 6.09 13.34
CA TYR A 165 -4.75 6.45 12.22
C TYR A 165 -3.43 5.70 12.26
N ILE A 166 -2.73 5.70 11.14
CA ILE A 166 -1.38 5.19 11.00
C ILE A 166 -0.56 6.12 10.11
N ASP A 167 0.71 6.36 10.47
CA ASP A 167 1.70 6.85 9.51
C ASP A 167 2.00 5.73 8.50
N ILE A 168 2.20 6.05 7.22
CA ILE A 168 2.62 5.03 6.23
C ILE A 168 3.88 4.33 6.75
N PRO A 169 3.87 3.00 6.90
CA PRO A 169 4.97 2.30 7.53
C PRO A 169 6.18 2.22 6.59
N SER A 170 7.38 2.25 7.15
CA SER A 170 8.63 2.10 6.40
C SER A 170 8.92 0.66 5.95
N SER A 171 8.08 -0.30 6.35
CA SER A 171 8.18 -1.71 5.96
C SER A 171 6.79 -2.28 5.67
N PRO A 172 6.64 -3.11 4.63
CA PRO A 172 5.38 -3.79 4.35
C PRO A 172 5.04 -4.79 5.46
N GLY A 173 3.75 -5.08 5.64
CA GLY A 173 3.30 -6.06 6.62
C GLY A 173 1.86 -5.86 7.09
N SER A 174 1.44 -6.77 7.96
CA SER A 174 0.13 -6.73 8.62
C SER A 174 0.20 -5.92 9.90
N GLN A 175 -0.86 -5.16 10.18
CA GLN A 175 -0.98 -4.36 11.39
C GLN A 175 -2.36 -4.52 12.01
N LEU A 176 -2.39 -4.46 13.34
CA LEU A 176 -3.60 -4.38 14.14
C LEU A 176 -3.56 -3.07 14.93
N ILE A 177 -4.50 -2.18 14.67
CA ILE A 177 -4.60 -0.88 15.33
C ILE A 177 -6.04 -0.69 15.77
N THR A 178 -6.25 -0.49 17.07
CA THR A 178 -7.57 -0.24 17.67
C THR A 178 -8.65 -1.15 17.08
N ASP A 179 -8.42 -2.46 17.21
CA ASP A 179 -9.30 -3.52 16.73
C ASP A 179 -9.54 -3.60 15.21
N LEU A 180 -8.91 -2.75 14.40
CA LEU A 180 -8.87 -2.82 12.94
C LEU A 180 -7.60 -3.54 12.46
N TYR A 181 -7.77 -4.60 11.69
CA TYR A 181 -6.71 -5.40 11.09
C TYR A 181 -6.60 -5.12 9.59
N PHE A 182 -5.39 -4.81 9.14
CA PHE A 182 -5.13 -4.47 7.75
C PHE A 182 -3.71 -4.88 7.32
N PHE A 183 -3.49 -4.94 6.01
CA PHE A 183 -2.19 -5.20 5.40
C PHE A 183 -1.81 -4.02 4.52
N ILE A 184 -0.53 -3.63 4.53
CA ILE A 184 0.01 -2.62 3.60
C ILE A 184 1.27 -3.19 2.94
N PHE A 185 1.35 -3.04 1.63
CA PHE A 185 2.57 -3.18 0.85
C PHE A 185 2.78 -1.94 -0.02
N PHE A 186 4.03 -1.69 -0.37
CA PHE A 186 4.34 -0.56 -1.24
C PHE A 186 5.50 -0.88 -2.17
N THR A 187 5.51 -0.21 -3.31
CA THR A 187 6.63 -0.22 -4.26
C THR A 187 7.22 1.18 -4.33
N GLN A 188 8.55 1.25 -4.27
CA GLN A 188 9.32 2.48 -4.36
C GLN A 188 10.09 2.51 -5.67
N PHE A 189 9.97 3.60 -6.41
CA PHE A 189 10.80 3.91 -7.57
C PHE A 189 11.60 5.19 -7.26
N ASN A 190 12.92 5.09 -7.37
CA ASN A 190 13.89 6.19 -7.23
C ASN A 190 14.61 6.41 -8.56
#